data_AF-A0A497CRN5-F1
#
_entry.id   AF-A0A497CRN5-F1
#
_cell.length_a   1.000
_cell.length_b   1.000
_cell.length_c   1.000
_cell.angle_alpha   90.00
_cell.angle_beta   90.00
_cell.angle_gamma   90.00
#
_symmetry.space_group_name_H-M   'P 1'
#
loop_
_entity.id
_entity.type
_entity.pdbx_description
1 polymer ?
#
loop_
_entity_poly.entity_id
_entity_poly.type
_entity_poly.pdbx_seq_one_letter_code
_entity_poly.pdbx_strand_id
1 'polypeptide(L)'
;EVVPEQNGQRLFIANCSRCHKATPDDQQPPDHREWGMQPAVLGGVTSRYELENFRQILNIGPCYMPSFSFLEDKDKTDIYTWLGSIDAPPRTGNKMYKGCRMQWQNHF
;
A
#
# COMPACT_ATOMS: atom_id res chain seq x y z
N GLU A 1 -1.90 25.69 -4.37
CA GLU A 1 -1.58 24.64 -3.39
C GLU A 1 -2.26 23.35 -3.85
N VAL A 2 -1.58 22.21 -3.83
CA VAL A 2 -2.18 20.92 -4.22
C VAL A 2 -2.77 20.29 -2.97
N VAL A 3 -4.06 19.92 -3.04
CA VAL A 3 -4.76 19.27 -1.93
C VAL A 3 -4.14 17.89 -1.67
N PRO A 4 -3.79 17.54 -0.41
CA PRO A 4 -3.12 16.27 -0.08
C PRO A 4 -3.83 15.03 -0.64
N GLU A 5 -5.15 14.93 -0.54
CA GLU A 5 -5.88 13.77 -1.07
C GLU A 5 -5.75 13.63 -2.59
N GLN A 6 -5.73 14.76 -3.32
CA GLN A 6 -5.59 14.75 -4.78
C GLN A 6 -4.18 14.34 -5.21
N ASN A 7 -3.16 14.80 -4.49
CA ASN A 7 -1.78 14.37 -4.74
C ASN A 7 -1.60 12.88 -4.42
N GLY A 8 -2.12 12.45 -3.27
CA GLY A 8 -2.09 11.05 -2.84
C GLY A 8 -2.71 10.09 -3.84
N GLN A 9 -3.88 10.45 -4.39
CA GLN A 9 -4.52 9.66 -5.44
C GLN A 9 -3.64 9.52 -6.68
N ARG A 10 -3.05 10.62 -7.16
CA ARG A 10 -2.19 10.60 -8.35
C ARG A 10 -0.95 9.74 -8.14
N LEU A 11 -0.32 9.88 -6.98
CA LEU A 11 0.85 9.09 -6.59
C LEU A 11 0.49 7.61 -6.46
N PHE A 12 -0.65 7.27 -5.87
CA PHE A 12 -1.13 5.88 -5.80
C PHE A 12 -1.35 5.29 -7.20
N ILE A 13 -2.02 6.02 -8.09
CA ILE A 13 -2.25 5.55 -9.47
C ILE A 13 -0.91 5.31 -10.18
N ALA A 14 0.03 6.25 -10.09
CA ALA A 14 1.32 6.16 -10.76
C ALA A 14 2.22 5.03 -10.23
N ASN A 15 2.16 4.72 -8.93
CA ASN A 15 3.16 3.88 -8.27
C ASN A 15 2.62 2.55 -7.71
N CYS A 16 1.35 2.51 -7.29
CA CYS A 16 0.81 1.42 -6.48
C CYS A 16 -0.28 0.62 -7.19
N SER A 17 -1.11 1.29 -8.00
CA SER A 17 -2.33 0.74 -8.59
C SER A 17 -2.11 -0.46 -9.53
N ARG A 18 -0.88 -0.61 -10.03
CA ARG A 18 -0.51 -1.72 -10.90
C ARG A 18 -0.49 -3.07 -10.18
N CYS A 19 -0.34 -3.04 -8.85
CA CYS A 19 -0.30 -4.23 -8.00
C CYS A 19 -1.43 -4.20 -6.95
N HIS A 20 -1.60 -3.06 -6.29
CA HIS A 20 -2.58 -2.87 -5.23
C HIS A 20 -3.88 -2.30 -5.77
N LYS A 21 -4.99 -2.74 -5.19
CA LYS A 21 -6.26 -2.06 -5.31
C LYS A 21 -6.45 -1.07 -4.16
N ALA A 22 -7.12 0.06 -4.40
CA ALA A 22 -7.61 0.93 -3.34
C ALA A 22 -8.93 0.38 -2.76
N THR A 23 -9.82 -0.14 -3.62
CA THR A 23 -11.08 -0.80 -3.22
C THR A 23 -11.18 -2.23 -3.79
N PRO A 24 -12.02 -3.12 -3.23
CA PRO A 24 -12.17 -4.48 -3.75
C PRO A 24 -12.58 -4.54 -5.23
N ASP A 25 -13.38 -3.55 -5.65
CA ASP A 25 -13.98 -3.45 -6.98
C ASP A 25 -13.06 -2.82 -8.02
N ASP A 26 -11.90 -2.29 -7.62
CA ASP A 26 -10.94 -1.73 -8.56
C ASP A 26 -10.48 -2.80 -9.55
N GLN A 27 -10.45 -2.43 -10.83
CA GLN A 27 -9.95 -3.31 -11.88
C GLN A 27 -8.42 -3.34 -11.82
N GLN A 28 -7.84 -4.54 -11.87
CA GLN A 28 -6.42 -4.68 -12.16
C GLN A 28 -6.19 -4.57 -13.66
N PRO A 29 -5.07 -3.98 -14.09
CA PRO A 29 -4.77 -3.87 -15.51
C PRO A 29 -4.63 -5.27 -16.14
N PRO A 30 -5.02 -5.44 -17.41
CA PRO A 30 -5.08 -6.76 -18.05
C PRO A 30 -3.70 -7.43 -18.23
N ASP A 31 -2.61 -6.66 -18.15
CA ASP A 31 -1.22 -7.15 -18.18
C ASP A 31 -0.66 -7.46 -16.78
N HIS A 32 -1.48 -7.42 -15.73
CA HIS A 32 -1.08 -7.78 -14.38
C HIS A 32 -0.56 -9.22 -14.33
N ARG A 33 0.70 -9.38 -13.91
CA ARG A 33 1.30 -10.68 -13.64
C ARG A 33 0.89 -11.18 -12.26
N GLU A 34 0.35 -12.38 -12.20
CA GLU A 34 0.11 -13.07 -10.93
C GLU A 34 1.44 -13.58 -10.37
N TRP A 35 1.97 -12.91 -9.35
CA TRP A 35 3.23 -13.30 -8.68
C TRP A 35 3.01 -14.36 -7.59
N GLY A 36 1.90 -15.11 -7.63
CA GLY A 36 1.53 -16.11 -6.64
C GLY A 36 1.09 -15.56 -5.27
N MET A 37 1.10 -14.24 -5.09
CA MET A 37 0.54 -13.52 -3.95
C MET A 37 -0.25 -12.33 -4.46
N GLN A 38 -1.48 -12.17 -3.95
CA GLN A 38 -2.31 -11.02 -4.28
C GLN A 38 -2.02 -9.90 -3.27
N PRO A 39 -1.58 -8.71 -3.72
CA PRO A 39 -1.37 -7.57 -2.85
C PRO A 39 -2.66 -7.17 -2.12
N ALA A 40 -2.53 -6.60 -0.93
CA ALA A 40 -3.68 -6.18 -0.14
C ALA A 40 -4.44 -5.02 -0.80
N VAL A 41 -5.77 -4.99 -0.61
CA VAL A 41 -6.58 -3.79 -0.84
C VAL A 41 -6.23 -2.76 0.21
N LEU A 42 -5.86 -1.54 -0.21
CA LEU A 42 -5.23 -0.53 0.65
C LEU A 42 -6.18 0.55 1.19
N GLY A 43 -7.43 0.65 0.73
CA GLY A 43 -8.41 1.58 1.29
C GLY A 43 -8.58 1.41 2.81
N GLY A 44 -8.71 2.53 3.52
CA GLY A 44 -8.76 2.57 4.98
C GLY A 44 -7.46 2.09 5.64
N VAL A 45 -6.30 2.33 5.02
CA VAL A 45 -4.98 1.89 5.54
C VAL A 45 -4.72 2.38 6.98
N THR A 46 -5.28 3.54 7.34
CA THR A 46 -5.22 4.17 8.67
C THR A 46 -5.82 3.30 9.79
N SER A 47 -6.70 2.36 9.45
CA SER A 47 -7.25 1.40 10.42
C SER A 47 -6.32 0.23 10.74
N ARG A 48 -5.20 0.10 10.00
CA ARG A 48 -4.30 -1.07 10.02
C ARG A 48 -2.86 -0.70 10.32
N TYR A 49 -2.41 0.47 9.89
CA TYR A 49 -1.03 0.91 10.05
C TYR A 49 -0.99 2.37 10.47
N GLU A 50 -0.09 2.68 11.39
CA GLU A 50 0.34 4.06 11.66
C GLU A 50 1.17 4.60 10.48
N LEU A 51 1.19 5.92 10.31
CA LEU A 51 1.89 6.60 9.21
C LEU A 51 3.38 6.22 9.13
N GLU A 52 4.09 6.13 10.26
CA GLU A 52 5.52 5.76 10.25
C GLU A 52 5.75 4.32 9.79
N ASN A 53 4.88 3.39 10.20
CA ASN A 53 4.93 2.01 9.73
C ASN A 53 4.67 1.92 8.22
N PHE A 54 3.71 2.72 7.74
CA PHE A 54 3.42 2.83 6.31
C PHE A 54 4.63 3.35 5.52
N ARG A 55 5.26 4.43 5.98
CA ARG A 55 6.49 4.97 5.37
C ARG A 55 7.63 3.95 5.35
N GLN A 56 7.81 3.20 6.44
CA GLN A 56 8.84 2.17 6.53
C GLN A 56 8.58 1.03 5.53
N ILE A 57 7.34 0.59 5.38
CA ILE A 57 6.96 -0.41 4.35
C ILE A 57 7.30 0.11 2.96
N LEU A 58 6.96 1.36 2.65
CA LEU A 58 7.29 1.99 1.36
C LEU A 58 8.81 2.07 1.14
N ASN A 59 9.57 2.45 2.16
CA ASN A 59 11.02 2.56 2.06
C ASN A 59 11.69 1.20 1.80
N ILE A 60 11.19 0.13 2.40
CA ILE A 60 11.81 -1.19 2.33
C ILE A 60 11.40 -1.96 1.08
N GLY A 61 10.12 -1.89 0.69
CA GLY A 61 9.59 -2.71 -0.40
C GLY A 61 9.64 -4.21 -0.06
N PRO A 62 8.78 -4.71 0.84
CA PRO A 62 8.81 -6.11 1.25
C PRO A 62 8.37 -7.07 0.12
N CYS A 63 8.90 -8.29 0.14
CA CYS A 63 8.61 -9.32 -0.87
C CYS A 63 8.95 -8.83 -2.30
N TYR A 64 7.94 -8.75 -3.17
CA TYR A 64 8.03 -8.30 -4.56
C TYR A 64 7.57 -6.84 -4.72
N MET A 65 7.17 -6.18 -3.62
CA MET A 65 6.88 -4.75 -3.64
C MET A 65 8.20 -3.99 -3.80
N PRO A 66 8.36 -3.11 -4.80
CA PRO A 66 9.58 -2.33 -4.94
C PRO A 66 9.74 -1.32 -3.80
N SER A 67 10.98 -0.90 -3.55
CA SER A 67 11.25 0.22 -2.64
C SER A 67 10.83 1.54 -3.29
N PHE A 68 10.18 2.38 -2.49
CA PHE A 68 9.80 3.75 -2.81
C PHE A 68 10.53 4.75 -1.91
N SER A 69 11.74 4.41 -1.48
CA SER A 69 12.60 5.28 -0.67
C SER A 69 12.94 6.61 -1.35
N PHE A 70 12.81 6.68 -2.68
CA PHE A 70 12.98 7.89 -3.48
C PHE A 70 11.83 8.91 -3.36
N LEU A 71 10.65 8.50 -2.86
CA LEU A 71 9.54 9.43 -2.63
C LEU A 71 9.85 10.28 -1.39
N GLU A 72 9.48 11.56 -1.44
CA GLU A 72 9.55 12.45 -0.29
C GLU A 72 8.54 12.03 0.79
N ASP A 73 8.83 12.36 2.05
CA ASP A 73 7.93 12.01 3.16
C ASP A 73 6.57 12.69 3.04
N LYS A 74 6.52 13.88 2.43
CA LYS A 74 5.26 14.54 2.09
C LYS A 74 4.43 13.69 1.13
N ASP A 75 5.03 13.18 0.05
CA ASP A 75 4.32 12.34 -0.93
C ASP A 75 3.80 11.04 -0.31
N LYS A 76 4.61 10.40 0.56
CA LYS A 76 4.16 9.21 1.31
C LYS A 76 2.98 9.53 2.23
N THR A 77 2.99 10.72 2.84
CA THR A 77 1.90 11.20 3.69
C THR A 77 0.64 11.47 2.89
N ASP A 78 0.76 12.11 1.73
CA ASP A 78 -0.37 12.39 0.85
C ASP A 78 -1.03 11.08 0.38
N ILE A 79 -0.25 10.05 0.01
CA ILE A 79 -0.77 8.70 -0.32
C ILE A 79 -1.53 8.11 0.88
N TYR A 80 -0.95 8.16 2.08
CA TYR A 80 -1.55 7.62 3.30
C TYR A 80 -2.87 8.32 3.65
N THR A 81 -2.90 9.65 3.56
CA THR A 81 -4.09 10.47 3.79
C THR A 81 -5.21 10.11 2.82
N TRP A 82 -4.90 10.03 1.51
CA TRP A 82 -5.89 9.65 0.51
C TRP A 82 -6.41 8.22 0.72
N LEU A 83 -5.54 7.24 0.98
CA LEU A 83 -5.98 5.87 1.28
C LEU A 83 -6.84 5.82 2.55
N GLY A 84 -6.54 6.66 3.54
CA GLY A 84 -7.29 6.81 4.78
C GLY A 84 -8.68 7.43 4.61
N SER A 85 -8.91 8.20 3.53
CA SER A 85 -10.23 8.78 3.22
C SER A 85 -11.17 7.82 2.51
N ILE A 86 -10.70 6.61 2.16
CA ILE A 86 -11.50 5.55 1.52
C ILE A 86 -12.03 4.62 2.61
N ASP A 87 -13.30 4.23 2.51
CA ASP A 87 -13.88 3.25 3.41
C ASP A 87 -13.05 1.96 3.44
N ALA A 88 -12.72 1.50 4.65
CA ALA A 88 -12.00 0.25 4.80
C ALA A 88 -12.87 -0.89 4.25
N PRO A 89 -12.33 -1.74 3.35
CA PRO A 89 -13.07 -2.93 2.95
C PRO A 89 -13.34 -3.79 4.20
N PRO A 90 -14.43 -4.58 4.23
CA PRO A 90 -14.63 -5.57 5.28
C PRO A 90 -13.35 -6.37 5.45
N ARG A 91 -12.97 -6.66 6.70
CA ARG A 91 -11.82 -7.52 6.98
C ARG A 91 -12.15 -8.94 6.49
N THR A 92 -12.10 -9.15 5.18
CA THR A 92 -12.01 -10.49 4.63
C THR A 92 -10.68 -10.99 5.15
N GLY A 93 -10.74 -12.07 5.93
CA GLY A 93 -9.55 -12.81 6.30
C GLY A 93 -8.94 -13.33 5.01
N ASN A 94 -8.18 -12.51 4.31
CA ASN A 94 -7.23 -12.98 3.31
C ASN A 94 -6.43 -14.00 4.09
N LYS A 95 -6.64 -15.28 3.76
CA LYS A 95 -5.85 -16.38 4.30
C LYS A 95 -4.43 -15.90 4.18
N MET A 96 -3.83 -15.62 5.33
CA MET A 96 -2.44 -15.27 5.46
C MET A 96 -1.71 -16.55 5.07
N TYR A 97 -1.63 -16.83 3.77
CA TYR A 97 -0.76 -17.85 3.21
C TYR A 97 0.63 -17.34 3.51
N LYS A 98 1.13 -17.73 4.69
CA LYS A 98 2.46 -17.46 5.26
C LYS A 98 3.21 -16.47 4.37
N GLY A 99 2.87 -15.18 4.50
CA GLY A 99 3.52 -14.12 3.73
C GLY A 99 5.02 -14.25 3.92
N CYS A 100 5.82 -13.79 2.95
CA CYS A 100 7.28 -13.84 3.07
C CYS A 100 7.65 -13.48 4.49
N ARG A 101 8.19 -14.46 5.24
CA ARG A 101 8.67 -14.22 6.59
C ARG A 101 9.87 -13.31 6.42
N MET A 102 9.64 -12.01 6.35
CA MET A 102 10.61 -11.06 6.83
C MET A 102 10.65 -11.34 8.32
N GLN A 103 11.55 -12.22 8.74
CA GLN A 103 11.96 -12.32 10.12
C GLN A 103 12.53 -10.95 10.48
N TRP A 104 11.66 -10.02 10.87
CA TRP A 104 12.02 -8.94 11.78
C TRP A 104 12.27 -9.61 13.14
N GLN A 105 13.35 -10.38 13.21
CA GLN A 105 13.96 -10.71 14.47
C GLN A 105 14.55 -9.40 14.97
N ASN A 106 13.89 -8.84 15.97
CA ASN A 106 14.45 -7.86 16.88
C ASN A 106 15.90 -8.24 17.19
N HIS A 107 16.86 -7.54 16.59
CA HIS A 107 18.20 -7.44 17.16
C HIS A 107 18.20 -6.15 17.97
N PHE A 108 17.66 -6.26 19.19
CA PHE A 108 18.11 -5.46 20.34
C PHE A 108 19.19 -6.26 21.06
#